data_AF-A0A2S9G7E7-F1
#
_entry.id   AF-A0A2S9G7E7-F1
#
_cell.length_a   1.000
_cell.length_b   1.000
_cell.length_c   1.000
_cell.angle_alpha   90.00
_cell.angle_beta   90.00
_cell.angle_gamma   90.00
#
_symmetry.space_group_name_H-M   'P 1'
#
loop_
_entity.id
_entity.type
_entity.pdbx_description
1 polymer ?
#
loop_
_entity_poly.entity_id
_entity_poly.type
_entity_poly.pdbx_seq_one_letter_code
_entity_poly.pdbx_strand_id
1 'polypeptide(L)' 'MSRVVTSVDELRAIVGYPNAAVANKVTDHLSPVEQLWLSHSPLGFVATMDAQGRVDVSPKGDPAGFVQIIDERTIAIP' A
#
# COMPACT_ATOMS: atom_id res chain seq x y z
N MET A 1 9.84 -11.40 -27.54
CA MET A 1 8.77 -12.30 -27.04
C MET A 1 8.69 -12.11 -25.53
N SER A 2 7.52 -11.81 -24.98
CA SER A 2 7.32 -11.80 -23.52
C SER A 2 7.15 -13.24 -23.02
N ARG A 3 7.85 -13.60 -21.94
CA ARG A 3 7.64 -14.85 -21.22
C ARG A 3 6.62 -14.59 -20.11
N VAL A 4 5.51 -15.33 -20.12
CA VAL A 4 4.50 -15.28 -19.05
C VAL A 4 4.94 -16.21 -17.93
N VAL A 5 4.98 -15.71 -16.69
CA VAL A 5 5.26 -16.49 -15.49
C VAL A 5 3.95 -17.01 -14.91
N THR A 6 3.80 -18.32 -14.73
CA THR A 6 2.53 -18.93 -14.30
C THR A 6 2.59 -19.61 -12.93
N SER A 7 3.74 -19.61 -12.27
CA SER A 7 3.89 -20.18 -10.93
C SER A 7 4.82 -19.36 -10.04
N VAL A 8 4.67 -19.53 -8.72
CA VAL A 8 5.55 -18.93 -7.73
C VAL A 8 6.98 -19.45 -7.88
N ASP A 9 7.17 -20.75 -8.14
CA ASP A 9 8.49 -21.36 -8.30
C ASP A 9 9.22 -20.81 -9.52
N GLU A 10 8.50 -20.62 -10.64
CA GLU A 10 9.07 -19.99 -11.83
C GLU A 10 9.50 -18.55 -11.54
N LEU A 11 8.67 -17.79 -10.81
CA LEU A 11 9.04 -16.45 -10.39
C LEU A 11 10.30 -16.47 -9.52
N ARG A 12 10.39 -17.41 -8.56
CA ARG A 12 11.57 -17.55 -7.67
C ARG A 12 12.85 -17.91 -8.42
N ALA A 13 12.76 -18.72 -9.47
CA ALA A 13 13.93 -19.00 -10.31
C ALA A 13 14.46 -17.75 -11.04
N ILE A 14 13.59 -16.76 -11.30
CA ILE A 14 13.95 -15.51 -11.98
C ILE A 14 14.47 -14.45 -10.99
N VAL A 15 13.72 -14.20 -9.91
CA VAL A 15 14.00 -13.06 -8.99
C VAL A 15 14.69 -13.49 -7.69
N GLY A 16 14.79 -14.79 -7.43
CA GLY A 16 15.32 -15.33 -6.19
C GLY A 16 14.41 -15.14 -4.97
N TYR A 17 15.01 -15.33 -3.80
CA TYR A 17 14.38 -15.06 -2.50
C TYR A 17 14.84 -13.70 -1.97
N PRO A 18 13.95 -12.93 -1.34
CA PRO A 18 14.31 -11.66 -0.73
C PRO A 18 15.32 -11.86 0.40
N ASN A 19 16.20 -10.89 0.62
CA ASN A 19 16.99 -10.85 1.84
C ASN A 19 16.09 -10.56 3.07
N ALA A 20 16.64 -10.74 4.28
CA ALA A 20 15.89 -10.57 5.51
C ALA A 20 15.24 -9.19 5.65
N ALA A 21 15.92 -8.12 5.24
CA ALA A 21 15.36 -6.77 5.32
C ALA A 21 14.12 -6.61 4.42
N VAL A 22 14.18 -7.10 3.18
CA VAL A 22 13.04 -7.05 2.26
C VAL A 22 11.91 -7.96 2.73
N ALA A 23 12.22 -9.13 3.28
CA ALA A 23 11.23 -10.06 3.80
C ALA A 23 10.48 -9.50 5.02
N ASN A 24 11.15 -8.70 5.86
CA ASN A 24 10.64 -8.27 7.16
C ASN A 24 10.25 -6.78 7.23
N LYS A 25 10.27 -6.03 6.12
CA LYS A 25 9.98 -4.58 6.11
C LYS A 25 8.49 -4.23 6.31
N VAL A 26 7.60 -5.21 6.21
CA VAL A 26 6.15 -4.97 6.29
C VAL A 26 5.75 -4.96 7.76
N THR A 27 5.09 -3.89 8.17
CA THR A 27 4.52 -3.76 9.51
C THR A 27 3.03 -3.43 9.40
N ASP A 28 2.31 -3.65 10.48
CA ASP A 28 0.88 -3.42 10.63
C ASP A 28 0.54 -2.08 11.29
N HIS A 29 1.53 -1.19 11.42
CA HIS A 29 1.39 0.15 11.98
C HIS A 29 2.27 1.16 11.22
N LEU A 30 1.93 2.44 11.33
CA LEU A 30 2.65 3.55 10.73
C LEU A 30 3.87 3.90 11.58
N SER A 31 5.04 3.80 10.99
CA SER A 31 6.27 4.35 11.54
C SER A 31 6.24 5.89 11.59
N PRO A 32 7.09 6.54 12.40
CA PRO A 32 7.14 8.00 12.46
C PRO A 32 7.39 8.69 11.10
N VAL A 33 8.17 8.05 10.21
CA VAL A 33 8.43 8.62 8.88
C VAL A 33 7.22 8.53 7.95
N GLU A 34 6.42 7.46 8.07
CA GLU A 34 5.17 7.31 7.31
C GLU A 34 4.09 8.26 7.81
N GLN A 35 4.00 8.47 9.13
CA GLN A 35 3.11 9.48 9.72
C GLN A 35 3.46 10.89 9.23
N LEU A 36 4.75 11.24 9.20
CA LEU A 36 5.23 12.52 8.67
C LEU A 36 4.90 12.67 7.16
N TRP A 37 5.09 11.61 6.39
CA TRP A 37 4.76 11.61 4.96
C TRP A 37 3.27 11.85 4.73
N LEU A 38 2.40 11.18 5.48
CA LEU A 38 0.94 11.37 5.42
C LEU A 38 0.55 12.79 5.84
N SER A 39 1.17 13.38 6.87
CA SER A 39 0.85 14.75 7.31
C SER A 39 1.19 15.83 6.28
N HIS A 40 2.02 15.51 5.28
CA HIS A 40 2.36 16.40 4.17
C HIS A 40 1.67 16.04 2.85
N SER A 41 0.91 14.95 2.83
CA SER A 41 0.25 14.48 1.61
C SER A 41 -1.09 15.22 1.42
N PRO A 42 -1.38 15.76 0.22
CA PRO A 42 -2.67 16.40 -0.09
C PRO A 42 -3.66 15.49 -0.84
N LEU A 43 -3.24 14.28 -1.24
CA LEU A 43 -4.00 13.38 -2.10
C LEU A 43 -3.66 11.92 -1.82
N GLY A 44 -4.66 11.05 -1.85
CA GLY A 44 -4.52 9.60 -1.93
C GLY A 44 -5.63 8.99 -2.77
N PHE A 45 -5.52 7.69 -3.06
CA PHE A 45 -6.50 6.94 -3.82
C PHE A 45 -6.95 5.74 -3.00
N VAL A 46 -8.26 5.56 -2.87
CA VAL A 46 -8.84 4.43 -2.13
C VAL A 46 -9.54 3.52 -3.15
N ALA A 47 -9.11 2.26 -3.15
CA ALA A 47 -9.72 1.20 -3.95
C ALA A 47 -10.60 0.33 -3.05
N THR A 48 -11.84 0.10 -3.46
CA THR A 48 -12.75 -0.84 -2.81
C THR A 48 -13.32 -1.81 -3.83
N MET A 49 -13.82 -2.94 -3.35
CA MET A 49 -14.38 -4.00 -4.19
C MET A 49 -15.74 -4.40 -3.66
N ASP A 50 -16.71 -4.58 -4.54
CA ASP A 50 -18.02 -5.11 -4.16
C ASP A 50 -18.00 -6.64 -4.02
N ALA A 51 -19.11 -7.21 -3.57
CA ALA A 51 -19.23 -8.65 -3.35
C ALA A 51 -19.12 -9.49 -4.64
N GLN A 52 -19.16 -8.88 -5.83
CA GLN A 52 -18.99 -9.56 -7.12
C GLN A 52 -17.58 -9.36 -7.70
N GLY A 53 -16.67 -8.73 -6.97
CA GLY A 53 -15.30 -8.56 -7.40
C GLY A 53 -15.05 -7.34 -8.28
N ARG A 54 -16.04 -6.46 -8.49
CA ARG A 54 -15.84 -5.23 -9.27
C ARG A 54 -15.13 -4.20 -8.42
N VAL A 55 -14.08 -3.59 -8.97
CA VAL A 55 -13.23 -2.61 -8.29
C VAL A 55 -13.61 -1.20 -8.73
N ASP A 56 -13.74 -0.30 -7.76
CA ASP A 56 -13.79 1.15 -7.99
C ASP A 56 -12.64 1.83 -7.25
N VAL A 57 -12.13 2.93 -7.81
CA VAL A 57 -11.04 3.70 -7.23
C VAL A 57 -11.42 5.17 -7.22
N SER A 58 -11.40 5.79 -6.04
CA SER A 58 -11.72 7.19 -5.87
C SER A 58 -10.52 7.99 -5.34
N PRO A 59 -10.26 9.21 -5.87
CA PRO A 59 -9.32 10.12 -5.27
C PRO A 59 -9.91 10.74 -4.00
N LYS A 60 -9.08 10.90 -2.97
CA LYS A 60 -9.39 11.55 -1.70
C LYS A 60 -8.34 12.61 -1.43
N GLY A 61 -8.75 13.86 -1.19
CA GLY A 61 -7.80 14.96 -1.04
C GLY A 61 -8.42 16.17 -0.38
N ASP A 62 -7.53 17.02 0.13
CA ASP A 62 -7.78 18.26 0.85
C ASP A 62 -6.41 18.99 0.96
N PRO A 63 -6.26 20.12 1.68
CA PRO A 63 -4.93 20.61 2.03
C PRO A 63 -4.02 19.52 2.61
N ALA A 64 -2.71 19.75 2.58
CA ALA A 64 -1.73 18.77 3.08
C ALA A 64 -2.07 18.31 4.50
N GLY A 65 -2.05 16.99 4.71
CA GLY A 65 -2.61 16.34 5.90
C GLY A 65 -4.07 15.91 5.73
N PHE A 66 -4.51 15.61 4.48
CA PHE A 66 -5.89 15.19 4.20
C PHE A 66 -6.31 13.94 5.00
N VAL A 67 -5.35 13.10 5.37
CA VAL A 67 -5.56 11.95 6.26
C VAL A 67 -5.35 12.38 7.71
N GLN A 68 -6.35 12.13 8.55
CA GLN A 68 -6.19 12.27 10.00
C GLN A 68 -5.65 10.97 10.58
N ILE A 69 -4.49 11.04 11.25
CA ILE A 69 -3.94 9.91 12.00
C ILE A 69 -4.57 9.91 13.39
N ILE A 70 -5.35 8.87 13.71
CA ILE A 70 -5.99 8.71 15.02
C ILE A 70 -5.01 8.04 16.00
N ASP A 71 -4.33 6.99 15.53
CA ASP A 71 -3.24 6.30 16.21
C ASP A 71 -2.34 5.61 15.15
N GLU A 72 -1.31 4.89 15.58
CA GLU A 72 -0.36 4.24 14.66
C GLU A 72 -0.99 3.19 13.75
N ARG A 73 -2.22 2.74 14.03
CA ARG A 73 -2.93 1.68 13.29
C ARG A 73 -4.25 2.14 12.69
N THR A 74 -4.68 3.35 13.01
CA THR A 74 -5.99 3.87 12.64
C THR A 74 -5.85 5.24 11.99
N ILE A 75 -6.37 5.36 10.77
CA ILE A 75 -6.47 6.62 10.04
C ILE A 75 -7.92 6.90 9.65
N ALA A 76 -8.27 8.18 9.52
CA ALA A 76 -9.52 8.63 8.93
C ALA A 76 -9.24 9.38 7.62
N ILE A 77 -10.04 9.06 6.61
CA ILE A 77 -9.98 9.66 5.27
C ILE A 77 -11.34 10.35 5.03
N PRO A 78 -11.36 11.62 4.60
CA PRO A 78 -12.61 12.34 4.30
C PRO A 78 -13.41 11.71 3.13
#